data_AF-A0A1N6MXA6-F1
#
_entry.id   AF-A0A1N6MXA6-F1
#
_cell.length_a   1.000
_cell.length_b   1.000
_cell.length_c   1.000
_cell.angle_alpha   90.00
_cell.angle_beta   90.00
_cell.angle_gamma   90.00
#
_symmetry.space_group_name_H-M   'P 1'
#
loop_
_entity.id
_entity.type
_entity.pdbx_description
1 polymer ?
#
loop_
_entity_poly.entity_id
_entity_poly.type
_entity_poly.pdbx_seq_one_letter_code
_entity_poly.pdbx_strand_id
1 'polypeptide(L)' 'MTRYYSQYPSLHLKGNWLEAAGFATGQPAQVCIEHGQLIIWLVENN' A
#
# COMPACT_ATOMS: atom_id res chain seq x y z
N MET A 1 9.09 -21.62 16.93
CA MET A 1 8.56 -21.10 15.65
C MET A 1 9.22 -19.78 15.33
N THR A 2 10.20 -19.77 14.43
CA THR A 2 10.86 -18.55 13.94
C THR A 2 9.97 -17.91 12.88
N ARG A 3 9.58 -16.64 13.08
CA ARG A 3 8.84 -15.89 12.07
C ARG A 3 9.80 -15.61 10.91
N TYR A 4 9.58 -16.26 9.78
CA TYR A 4 10.33 -16.02 8.56
C TYR A 4 9.83 -14.72 7.95
N TYR A 5 10.52 -13.61 8.23
CA TYR A 5 10.22 -12.34 7.57
C TYR A 5 10.93 -12.31 6.22
N SER A 6 10.27 -11.70 5.24
CA SER A 6 10.91 -11.34 3.97
C SER A 6 12.15 -10.48 4.25
N GLN A 7 13.25 -10.73 3.54
CA GLN A 7 14.43 -9.85 3.58
C GLN A 7 14.17 -8.49 2.92
N TYR A 8 13.05 -8.36 2.22
CA TYR A 8 12.62 -7.10 1.61
C TYR A 8 11.71 -6.31 2.54
N PRO A 9 11.89 -4.98 2.62
CA PRO A 9 10.98 -4.14 3.38
C PRO A 9 9.56 -4.28 2.82
N SER A 10 8.61 -4.52 3.71
CA SER A 10 7.19 -4.63 3.36
C SER A 10 6.37 -3.80 4.33
N LEU A 11 5.38 -3.10 3.80
CA LEU A 11 4.41 -2.35 4.57
C LEU A 11 3.08 -3.08 4.51
N HIS A 12 2.55 -3.46 5.67
CA HIS A 12 1.27 -4.15 5.77
C HIS A 12 0.23 -3.19 6.33
N LEU A 13 -0.62 -2.65 5.45
CA LEU A 13 -1.73 -1.79 5.83
C LEU A 13 -2.91 -2.69 6.23
N LYS A 14 -3.53 -2.43 7.39
CA LYS A 14 -4.61 -3.26 7.95
C LYS A 14 -5.82 -2.41 8.31
N GLY A 15 -7.00 -3.00 8.14
CA GLY A 15 -8.29 -2.43 8.53
C GLY A 15 -9.12 -1.97 7.33
N ASN A 16 -10.42 -1.75 7.57
CA ASN A 16 -11.39 -1.41 6.53
C ASN A 16 -11.29 0.05 6.05
N TRP A 17 -10.38 0.85 6.63
CA TRP A 17 -10.21 2.26 6.27
C TRP A 17 -9.64 2.46 4.86
N LEU A 18 -8.98 1.44 4.29
CA LEU A 18 -8.50 1.48 2.90
C LEU A 18 -9.67 1.62 1.92
N GLU A 19 -10.77 0.90 2.15
CA GLU A 19 -11.99 1.02 1.35
C GLU A 19 -12.60 2.41 1.50
N ALA A 20 -12.62 2.96 2.73
CA ALA A 20 -13.08 4.32 2.99
C ALA A 20 -12.20 5.39 2.32
N ALA A 21 -10.91 5.10 2.12
CA ALA A 21 -9.98 5.92 1.36
C ALA A 21 -10.08 5.69 -0.17
N GLY A 22 -10.96 4.81 -0.63
CA GLY A 22 -11.22 4.52 -2.04
C GLY A 22 -10.38 3.38 -2.64
N PHE A 23 -9.52 2.72 -1.86
CA PHE A 23 -8.73 1.58 -2.31
C PHE A 23 -9.54 0.28 -2.22
N ALA A 24 -9.90 -0.28 -3.39
CA ALA A 24 -10.47 -1.62 -3.47
C ALA A 24 -9.42 -2.66 -3.89
N THR A 25 -9.67 -3.92 -3.53
CA THR A 25 -8.80 -5.04 -3.93
C THR A 25 -8.80 -5.19 -5.45
N GLY A 26 -7.62 -5.39 -6.04
CA GLY A 26 -7.46 -5.54 -7.50
C GLY A 26 -7.44 -4.22 -8.27
N GLN A 27 -7.58 -3.07 -7.60
CA GLN A 27 -7.37 -1.77 -8.23
C GLN A 27 -5.88 -1.43 -8.33
N PRO A 28 -5.43 -0.85 -9.47
CA PRO A 28 -4.09 -0.33 -9.58
C PRO A 28 -3.90 0.88 -8.65
N ALA A 29 -2.77 0.88 -7.93
CA ALA A 29 -2.33 1.99 -7.11
C ALA A 29 -0.91 2.38 -7.52
N GLN A 30 -0.61 3.68 -7.47
CA GLN A 30 0.72 4.21 -7.69
C GLN A 30 1.37 4.49 -6.34
N VAL A 31 2.63 4.07 -6.19
CA VAL A 31 3.43 4.35 -5.01
C VAL A 31 4.52 5.34 -5.40
N CYS A 32 4.52 6.50 -4.75
CA CYS A 32 5.54 7.54 -4.90
C CYS A 32 6.38 7.62 -3.62
N ILE A 33 7.68 7.84 -3.79
CA ILE A 33 8.63 7.97 -2.69
C ILE A 33 9.21 9.38 -2.75
N GLU A 34 9.03 10.12 -1.66
CA GLU A 34 9.65 11.42 -1.44
C GLU A 34 10.51 11.36 -0.17
N HIS A 35 11.35 12.38 0.05
CA HIS A 35 12.20 12.41 1.23
C HIS A 35 11.35 12.42 2.51
N GLY A 36 11.36 11.30 3.25
CA GLY A 36 10.59 11.11 4.47
C GLY A 36 9.14 10.67 4.27
N GLN A 37 8.71 10.36 3.04
CA GLN A 37 7.31 10.03 2.76
C GLN A 37 7.16 8.84 1.80
N LEU A 38 6.14 8.02 2.06
CA LEU A 38 5.62 7.01 1.13
C LEU A 38 4.17 7.37 0.83
N ILE A 39 3.90 7.76 -0.41
CA ILE A 39 2.59 8.26 -0.82
C ILE A 39 1.96 7.22 -1.73
N ILE A 40 0.72 6.84 -1.43
CA ILE A 40 -0.03 5.85 -2.21
C ILE A 40 -1.24 6.55 -2.82
N TRP A 41 -1.31 6.56 -4.15
CA TRP A 41 -2.39 7.16 -4.92
C TRP A 41 -3.20 6.09 -5.64
N LEU A 42 -4.49 6.35 -5.84
CA LEU A 42 -5.28 5.60 -6.81
C LEU A 42 -4.84 6.01 -8.22
N VAL A 43 -4.72 5.03 -9.10
CA VAL A 43 -4.50 5.32 -10.52
C VAL A 43 -5.86 5.59 -11.15
N GLU A 44 -6.04 6.79 -11.68
CA GLU A 44 -7.22 7.11 -12.50
C GLU A 44 -7.11 6.35 -13.81
N ASN A 45 -8.08 5.48 -14.09
CA ASN A 45 -8.24 4.87 -15.40
C ASN A 45 -9.03 5.85 -16.26
N ASN A 46 -8.36 6.51 -17.22
CA ASN A 46 -9.01 7.34 -18.24
C ASN A 46 -9.79 6.49 -19.25
#